data_AF-A0A3T0SHL2-F1
#
_entry.id   AF-A0A3T0SHL2-F1
#
_cell.length_a   1.000
_cell.length_b   1.000
_cell.length_c   1.000
_cell.angle_alpha   90.00
_cell.angle_beta   90.00
_cell.angle_gamma   90.00
#
_symmetry.space_group_name_H-M   'P 1'
#
loop_
_entity.id
_entity.type
_entity.pdbx_description
1 polymer ?
#
loop_
_entity_poly.entity_id
_entity_poly.type
_entity_poly.pdbx_seq_one_letter_code
_entity_poly.pdbx_strand_id
1 'polypeptide(L)'
;MDALLILGGLLLIVAGLVWLIVLAFGTGLLWGVGCLLPPVTLLYIARHWNNARKAVGLSALGFIPLVVGFTLLANHDPERIAAITSLEWLESDEKQDQQLSFRLHGQLDGRPFEPRVGSFTDGVLILRDGDQLFAQQEVSIRLGEKPPGAVQVDVLPEDTGAVPEIEINWMRPEQQLPEARRVRSGYTLHLDLQPVPPNKLAGDFHLVLPAHYHTSLSGHIELFTDNLRYRSGQVDLTHDSADTLAYVAKDHLQRRFETRAVTIGALPAVTFPAPSMILSVQAEVEGSPSLFELNMHKGDQGWEVVDDTYPPLKATVETQPKVATTQATPLPDSAASARIDRRQRFSLARLLRNPERYEHLQIRAHTKRGGVAEGRFKGLDRDGNLSIRQRLKGPGEAVFNLSPDDIVRLELLEP
;
A
#
# COMPACT_ATOMS: atom_id res chain seq x y z
N MET A 1 30.45 19.24 -17.07
CA MET A 1 31.93 19.30 -17.03
C MET A 1 32.43 19.21 -15.59
N ASP A 2 31.70 19.79 -14.63
CA ASP A 2 32.03 19.82 -13.20
C ASP A 2 32.22 18.44 -12.57
N ALA A 3 31.36 17.46 -12.89
CA ALA A 3 31.48 16.08 -12.43
C ALA A 3 32.79 15.39 -12.89
N LEU A 4 33.31 15.74 -14.07
CA LEU A 4 34.58 15.18 -14.58
C LEU A 4 35.79 15.74 -13.83
N LEU A 5 35.73 17.00 -13.39
CA LEU A 5 36.77 17.61 -12.56
C LEU A 5 36.81 16.99 -11.16
N ILE A 6 35.64 16.77 -10.55
CA ILE A 6 35.52 16.09 -9.25
C ILE A 6 36.03 14.65 -9.36
N LEU A 7 35.58 13.90 -10.37
CA LEU A 7 36.00 12.52 -10.60
C LEU A 7 37.50 12.41 -10.89
N GLY A 8 38.04 13.32 -11.71
CA GLY A 8 39.48 13.38 -12.00
C GLY A 8 40.33 13.70 -10.78
N GLY A 9 39.88 14.62 -9.92
CA GLY A 9 40.52 14.92 -8.64
C GLY A 9 40.51 13.75 -7.67
N LEU A 10 39.37 13.06 -7.54
CA LEU A 10 39.25 11.85 -6.73
C LEU A 10 40.19 10.74 -7.24
N LEU A 11 40.24 10.53 -8.56
CA LEU A 11 41.11 9.51 -9.17
C LEU A 11 42.59 9.80 -8.91
N LEU A 12 43.01 11.07 -8.98
CA LEU A 12 44.37 11.49 -8.60
C LEU A 12 44.69 11.21 -7.12
N ILE A 13 43.74 11.47 -6.21
CA ILE A 13 43.89 11.17 -4.78
C ILE A 13 44.05 9.66 -4.57
N VAL A 14 43.18 8.85 -5.18
CA VAL A 14 43.22 7.39 -5.10
C VAL A 14 44.52 6.84 -5.70
N ALA A 15 44.95 7.33 -6.86
CA ALA A 15 46.22 6.94 -7.49
C ALA A 15 47.42 7.27 -6.59
N GLY A 16 47.42 8.44 -5.94
CA GLY A 16 48.43 8.79 -4.94
C GLY A 16 48.41 7.90 -3.70
N LEU A 17 47.23 7.50 -3.22
CA LEU A 17 47.09 6.55 -2.11
C LEU A 17 47.58 5.14 -2.48
N VAL A 18 47.24 4.64 -3.67
CA VAL A 18 47.73 3.34 -4.17
C VAL A 18 49.25 3.38 -4.32
N TRP A 19 49.79 4.46 -4.87
CA TRP A 19 51.25 4.65 -4.96
C TRP A 19 51.89 4.62 -3.57
N LEU A 20 51.28 5.27 -2.57
CA LEU A 20 51.77 5.30 -1.20
C LEU A 20 51.80 3.90 -0.59
N ILE A 21 50.77 3.09 -0.81
CA ILE A 21 50.70 1.69 -0.37
C ILE A 21 51.81 0.86 -1.05
N VAL A 22 52.04 1.02 -2.36
CA VAL A 22 53.13 0.35 -3.08
C VAL A 22 54.49 0.73 -2.48
N LEU A 23 54.69 2.00 -2.14
CA LEU A 23 55.91 2.46 -1.47
C LEU A 23 56.06 1.85 -0.07
N ALA A 24 54.97 1.72 0.67
CA ALA A 24 54.96 1.12 2.00
C ALA A 24 55.35 -0.36 1.96
N PHE A 25 54.85 -1.13 0.99
CA PHE A 25 55.29 -2.51 0.76
C PHE A 25 56.78 -2.61 0.47
N GLY A 26 57.36 -1.63 -0.23
CA GLY A 26 58.81 -1.55 -0.48
C GLY A 26 59.66 -1.34 0.78
N THR A 27 59.07 -0.83 1.87
CA THR A 27 59.75 -0.66 3.17
C THR A 27 59.53 -1.81 4.15
N GLY A 28 58.47 -2.60 3.96
CA GLY A 28 58.19 -3.79 4.74
C GLY A 28 56.75 -4.28 4.59
N LEU A 29 56.54 -5.59 4.74
CA LEU A 29 55.22 -6.23 4.59
C LEU A 29 54.19 -5.69 5.60
N LEU A 30 54.62 -5.43 6.83
CA LEU A 30 53.78 -4.87 7.90
C LEU A 30 53.34 -3.42 7.61
N TRP A 31 54.19 -2.63 6.96
CA TRP A 31 53.84 -1.26 6.57
C TRP A 31 52.86 -1.24 5.39
N GLY A 32 53.02 -2.13 4.42
CA GLY A 32 52.08 -2.28 3.30
C GLY A 32 50.66 -2.63 3.77
N VAL A 33 50.52 -3.66 4.61
CA VAL A 33 49.22 -4.08 5.17
C VAL A 33 48.69 -3.03 6.17
N GLY A 34 49.56 -2.45 6.98
CA GLY A 34 49.20 -1.40 7.93
C GLY A 34 48.60 -0.17 7.23
N CYS A 35 49.15 0.23 6.09
CA CYS A 35 48.64 1.36 5.29
C CYS A 35 47.26 1.14 4.65
N LEU A 36 46.63 -0.03 4.84
CA LEU A 36 45.21 -0.20 4.51
C LEU A 36 44.30 0.48 5.55
N LEU A 37 44.83 0.75 6.75
CA LEU A 37 44.12 1.44 7.83
C LEU A 37 44.53 2.93 7.88
N PRO A 38 43.56 3.88 7.87
CA PRO A 38 43.82 5.33 7.90
C PRO A 38 44.76 5.84 9.03
N PRO A 39 44.76 5.33 10.27
CA PRO A 39 45.68 5.84 11.29
C PRO A 39 47.14 5.43 11.04
N VAL A 40 47.38 4.27 10.41
CA VAL A 40 48.73 3.76 10.17
C VAL A 40 49.35 4.36 8.91
N THR A 41 48.54 4.75 7.92
CA THR A 41 49.01 5.54 6.77
C THR A 41 49.61 6.88 7.21
N LEU A 42 48.95 7.57 8.14
CA LEU A 42 49.45 8.83 8.71
C LEU A 42 50.78 8.62 9.46
N LEU A 43 50.91 7.53 10.23
CA LEU A 43 52.14 7.18 10.93
C LEU A 43 53.29 6.87 9.94
N TYR A 44 52.99 6.16 8.85
CA TYR A 44 53.95 5.88 7.79
C TYR A 44 54.43 7.16 7.09
N ILE A 45 53.52 8.08 6.77
CA ILE A 45 53.84 9.38 6.17
C ILE A 45 54.75 10.18 7.10
N ALA A 46 54.45 10.23 8.40
CA ALA A 46 55.24 10.96 9.39
C ALA A 46 56.65 10.36 9.57
N ARG A 47 56.77 9.03 9.55
CA ARG A 47 58.05 8.33 9.79
C ARG A 47 58.91 8.15 8.55
N HIS A 48 58.31 8.00 7.37
CA HIS A 48 58.98 7.76 6.09
C HIS A 48 58.72 8.88 5.07
N TRP A 49 58.73 10.13 5.54
CA TRP A 49 58.43 11.34 4.75
C TRP A 49 59.22 11.45 3.44
N ASN A 50 60.52 11.15 3.46
CA ASN A 50 61.38 11.26 2.26
C ASN A 50 60.91 10.35 1.11
N ASN A 51 60.30 9.21 1.44
CA ASN A 51 59.74 8.29 0.46
C ASN A 51 58.29 8.70 0.13
N ALA A 52 57.47 8.99 1.14
CA ALA A 52 56.05 9.28 0.98
C ALA A 52 55.76 10.60 0.25
N ARG A 53 56.65 11.61 0.29
CA ARG A 53 56.41 12.95 -0.27
C ARG A 53 55.97 12.98 -1.73
N LYS A 54 56.41 12.02 -2.55
CA LYS A 54 56.04 11.94 -3.97
C LYS A 54 54.58 11.53 -4.16
N ALA A 55 54.14 10.53 -3.39
CA ALA A 55 52.77 10.04 -3.41
C ALA A 55 51.82 11.05 -2.75
N VAL A 56 52.23 11.66 -1.64
CA VAL A 56 51.48 12.74 -0.97
C VAL A 56 51.34 13.96 -1.88
N GLY A 57 52.39 14.33 -2.63
CA GLY A 57 52.31 15.42 -3.60
C GLY A 57 51.31 15.16 -4.74
N LEU A 58 51.22 13.91 -5.21
CA LEU A 58 50.22 13.52 -6.21
C LEU A 58 48.79 13.56 -5.65
N SER A 59 48.59 13.07 -4.43
CA SER A 59 47.28 13.18 -3.76
C SER A 59 46.89 14.64 -3.50
N ALA A 60 47.83 15.47 -3.05
CA ALA A 60 47.61 16.91 -2.83
C ALA A 60 47.24 17.64 -4.13
N LEU A 61 47.82 17.24 -5.27
CA LEU A 61 47.46 17.78 -6.58
C LEU A 61 46.01 17.46 -6.96
N GLY A 62 45.47 16.31 -6.55
CA GLY A 62 44.07 15.92 -6.77
C GLY A 62 43.05 16.73 -5.94
N PHE A 63 43.46 17.33 -4.81
CA PHE A 63 42.59 18.20 -4.03
C PHE A 63 42.24 19.51 -4.75
N ILE A 64 43.13 20.02 -5.61
CA ILE A 64 42.91 21.26 -6.36
C ILE A 64 41.70 21.15 -7.31
N PRO A 65 41.64 20.21 -8.26
CA PRO A 65 40.47 20.04 -9.12
C PRO A 65 39.22 19.58 -8.35
N LEU A 66 39.39 18.89 -7.21
CA LEU A 66 38.27 18.49 -6.36
C LEU A 66 37.60 19.72 -5.70
N VAL A 67 38.37 20.62 -5.08
CA VAL A 67 37.85 21.87 -4.48
C VAL A 67 37.26 22.79 -5.54
N VAL A 68 37.93 22.93 -6.69
CA VAL A 68 37.42 23.73 -7.82
C VAL A 68 36.14 23.13 -8.37
N GLY A 69 36.09 21.81 -8.59
CA GLY A 69 34.90 21.10 -9.06
C GLY A 69 33.73 21.21 -8.09
N PHE A 70 33.99 21.10 -6.78
CA PHE A 70 32.95 21.25 -5.76
C PHE A 70 32.45 22.71 -5.65
N THR A 71 33.34 23.69 -5.77
CA THR A 71 32.96 25.12 -5.78
C THR A 71 32.13 25.47 -7.02
N LEU A 72 32.49 24.93 -8.19
CA LEU A 72 31.71 25.11 -9.41
C LEU A 72 30.34 24.42 -9.32
N LEU A 73 30.30 23.20 -8.78
CA LEU A 73 29.05 22.48 -8.54
C LEU A 73 28.15 23.23 -7.56
N ALA A 74 28.71 23.84 -6.51
CA ALA A 74 27.97 24.65 -5.54
C ALA A 74 27.31 25.87 -6.19
N ASN A 75 27.98 26.45 -7.17
CA ASN A 75 27.52 27.65 -7.86
C ASN A 75 26.52 27.33 -8.98
N HIS A 76 26.58 26.13 -9.57
CA HIS A 76 25.67 25.71 -10.64
C HIS A 76 24.42 24.98 -10.11
N ASP A 77 24.59 24.02 -9.19
CA ASP A 77 23.52 23.15 -8.68
C ASP A 77 23.63 22.97 -7.15
N PRO A 78 23.18 23.95 -6.34
CA PRO A 78 23.26 23.86 -4.87
C PRO A 78 22.46 22.67 -4.30
N GLU A 79 21.37 22.27 -4.97
CA GLU A 79 20.55 21.11 -4.60
C GLU A 79 21.33 19.78 -4.69
N ARG A 80 22.24 19.64 -5.65
CA ARG A 80 23.06 18.42 -5.78
C ARG A 80 24.08 18.31 -4.65
N ILE A 81 24.61 19.42 -4.16
CA ILE A 81 25.51 19.40 -3.00
C ILE A 81 24.73 19.01 -1.75
N ALA A 82 23.54 19.58 -1.56
CA ALA A 82 22.66 19.20 -0.46
C ALA A 82 22.43 17.67 -0.46
N ALA A 83 22.05 17.08 -1.60
CA ALA A 83 21.83 15.64 -1.75
C ALA A 83 23.08 14.75 -1.49
N ILE A 84 24.28 15.24 -1.83
CA ILE A 84 25.53 14.51 -1.55
C ILE A 84 25.90 14.61 -0.06
N THR A 85 25.67 15.77 0.57
CA THR A 85 25.98 16.03 1.98
C THR A 85 24.95 15.47 2.95
N SER A 86 23.69 15.36 2.53
CA SER A 86 22.58 14.80 3.31
C SER A 86 22.65 13.27 3.44
N LEU A 87 23.51 12.61 2.65
CA LEU A 87 23.52 11.16 2.49
C LEU A 87 22.16 10.57 2.06
N GLU A 88 21.29 11.37 1.42
CA GLU A 88 20.00 10.88 0.88
C GLU A 88 20.18 9.71 -0.11
N TRP A 89 21.33 9.62 -0.78
CA TRP A 89 21.66 8.47 -1.64
C TRP A 89 21.83 7.16 -0.86
N LEU A 90 22.08 7.22 0.45
CA LEU A 90 22.21 6.08 1.36
C LEU A 90 20.87 5.70 2.00
N GLU A 91 19.87 6.59 2.04
CA GLU A 91 18.50 6.34 2.54
C GLU A 91 17.63 5.53 1.55
N SER A 92 18.26 4.64 0.77
CA SER A 92 17.55 3.76 -0.16
C SER A 92 16.65 2.72 0.52
N ASP A 93 16.75 2.56 1.85
CA ASP A 93 15.94 1.62 2.64
C ASP A 93 14.51 2.14 2.94
N GLU A 94 14.21 3.44 2.83
CA GLU A 94 12.83 3.97 3.02
C GLU A 94 11.91 3.77 1.81
N LYS A 95 12.46 3.48 0.61
CA LYS A 95 11.64 3.19 -0.58
C LYS A 95 10.84 1.89 -0.46
N GLN A 96 11.17 1.04 0.51
CA GLN A 96 10.52 -0.24 0.71
C GLN A 96 9.09 -0.10 1.27
N ASP A 97 8.78 0.97 2.01
CA ASP A 97 7.41 1.27 2.47
C ASP A 97 6.52 1.88 1.37
N GLN A 98 7.15 2.45 0.33
CA GLN A 98 6.46 3.05 -0.83
C GLN A 98 6.18 2.05 -1.95
N GLN A 99 6.82 0.88 -1.95
CA GLN A 99 6.74 -0.09 -3.03
C GLN A 99 5.70 -1.17 -2.72
N LEU A 100 4.62 -1.20 -3.50
CA LEU A 100 3.62 -2.26 -3.45
C LEU A 100 4.27 -3.62 -3.72
N SER A 101 3.91 -4.63 -2.94
CA SER A 101 4.45 -5.98 -3.12
C SER A 101 3.72 -6.73 -4.24
N PHE A 102 4.06 -6.41 -5.49
CA PHE A 102 3.54 -7.14 -6.64
C PHE A 102 4.24 -8.47 -6.82
N ARG A 103 3.46 -9.55 -6.86
CA ARG A 103 3.88 -10.87 -7.36
C ARG A 103 2.97 -11.28 -8.50
N LEU A 104 2.78 -10.36 -9.45
CA LEU A 104 2.00 -10.57 -10.65
C LEU A 104 2.94 -11.02 -11.78
N HIS A 105 2.54 -12.07 -12.48
CA HIS A 105 3.25 -12.58 -13.64
C HIS A 105 2.29 -12.67 -14.81
N GLY A 106 2.81 -12.51 -16.02
CA GLY A 106 2.01 -12.65 -17.22
C GLY A 106 2.48 -11.79 -18.37
N GLN A 107 1.57 -11.62 -19.31
CA GLN A 107 1.80 -10.83 -20.52
C GLN A 107 0.61 -9.92 -20.81
N LEU A 108 0.91 -8.78 -21.43
CA LEU A 108 -0.03 -7.82 -21.98
C LEU A 108 0.38 -7.51 -23.42
N ASP A 109 -0.52 -7.71 -24.39
CA ASP A 109 -0.20 -7.59 -25.83
C ASP A 109 1.02 -8.45 -26.21
N GLY A 110 1.12 -9.67 -25.64
CA GLY A 110 2.21 -10.62 -25.90
C GLY A 110 3.58 -10.23 -25.33
N ARG A 111 3.67 -9.15 -24.54
CA ARG A 111 4.90 -8.70 -23.87
C ARG A 111 4.80 -8.93 -22.36
N PRO A 112 5.92 -9.27 -21.67
CA PRO A 112 5.93 -9.39 -20.22
C PRO A 112 5.37 -8.13 -19.57
N PHE A 113 4.52 -8.28 -18.56
CA PHE A 113 3.93 -7.17 -17.82
C PHE A 113 4.23 -7.32 -16.34
N GLU A 114 5.05 -6.41 -15.81
CA GLU A 114 5.50 -6.39 -14.41
C GLU A 114 5.10 -5.06 -13.75
N PRO A 115 3.86 -4.93 -13.27
CA PRO A 115 3.40 -3.66 -12.72
C PRO A 115 4.18 -3.27 -11.48
N ARG A 116 4.52 -1.98 -11.40
CA ARG A 116 5.20 -1.36 -10.25
C ARG A 116 4.27 -0.46 -9.46
N VAL A 117 3.19 0.00 -10.09
CA VAL A 117 2.19 0.89 -9.51
C VAL A 117 0.81 0.24 -9.65
N GLY A 118 0.02 0.31 -8.59
CA GLY A 118 -1.38 -0.05 -8.66
C GLY A 118 -2.24 0.73 -7.67
N SER A 119 -3.44 1.05 -8.10
CA SER A 119 -4.42 1.77 -7.31
C SER A 119 -5.82 1.21 -7.52
N PHE A 120 -6.66 1.38 -6.51
CA PHE A 120 -8.09 1.14 -6.58
C PHE A 120 -8.83 2.32 -5.96
N THR A 121 -9.28 3.24 -6.81
CA THR A 121 -9.95 4.47 -6.40
C THR A 121 -11.17 4.69 -7.29
N ASP A 122 -12.27 5.17 -6.71
CA ASP A 122 -13.53 5.47 -7.42
C ASP A 122 -14.06 4.29 -8.27
N GLY A 123 -13.87 3.07 -7.78
CA GLY A 123 -14.35 1.86 -8.48
C GLY A 123 -13.51 1.46 -9.70
N VAL A 124 -12.34 2.08 -9.90
CA VAL A 124 -11.42 1.75 -10.98
C VAL A 124 -10.14 1.18 -10.40
N LEU A 125 -9.81 -0.05 -10.80
CA LEU A 125 -8.53 -0.70 -10.52
C LEU A 125 -7.57 -0.37 -11.65
N ILE A 126 -6.38 0.12 -11.33
CA ILE A 126 -5.32 0.42 -12.31
C ILE A 126 -4.07 -0.36 -11.90
N LEU A 127 -3.46 -1.05 -12.87
CA LEU A 127 -2.14 -1.66 -12.78
C LEU A 127 -1.28 -1.08 -13.88
N ARG A 128 -0.09 -0.57 -13.54
CA ARG A 128 0.78 0.12 -14.48
C ARG A 128 2.21 -0.38 -14.38
N ASP A 129 2.80 -0.63 -15.55
CA ASP A 129 4.23 -0.83 -15.73
C ASP A 129 4.89 0.47 -16.21
N GLY A 130 5.88 0.91 -15.46
CA GLY A 130 6.57 2.19 -15.61
C GLY A 130 6.27 3.21 -14.51
N ASP A 131 7.12 4.23 -14.44
CA ASP A 131 7.02 5.32 -13.47
C ASP A 131 5.88 6.29 -13.86
N GLN A 132 5.50 7.19 -12.95
CA GLN A 132 4.32 8.06 -13.07
C GLN A 132 4.28 8.94 -14.34
N LEU A 133 5.40 9.15 -15.04
CA LEU A 133 5.52 10.06 -16.17
C LEU A 133 5.29 9.41 -17.54
N PHE A 134 5.59 8.11 -17.71
CA PHE A 134 5.48 7.42 -19.00
C PHE A 134 5.15 5.92 -18.78
N ALA A 135 3.86 5.62 -18.62
CA ALA A 135 3.38 4.24 -18.60
C ALA A 135 3.67 3.56 -19.94
N GLN A 136 4.40 2.44 -19.93
CA GLN A 136 4.62 1.67 -21.15
C GLN A 136 3.47 0.69 -21.39
N GLN A 137 2.89 0.17 -20.32
CA GLN A 137 1.76 -0.74 -20.33
C GLN A 137 0.87 -0.47 -19.11
N GLU A 138 -0.44 -0.53 -19.30
CA GLU A 138 -1.43 -0.30 -18.24
C GLU A 138 -2.66 -1.19 -18.46
N VAL A 139 -3.21 -1.68 -17.35
CA VAL A 139 -4.52 -2.33 -17.29
C VAL A 139 -5.41 -1.51 -16.37
N SER A 140 -6.56 -1.10 -16.86
CA SER A 140 -7.62 -0.48 -16.08
C SER A 140 -8.85 -1.39 -16.06
N ILE A 141 -9.44 -1.60 -14.90
CA ILE A 141 -10.65 -2.40 -14.71
C ILE A 141 -11.68 -1.56 -13.98
N ARG A 142 -12.78 -1.24 -14.66
CA ARG A 142 -13.89 -0.48 -14.10
C ARG A 142 -14.86 -1.45 -13.43
N LEU A 143 -14.79 -1.52 -12.10
CA LEU A 143 -15.63 -2.39 -11.27
C LEU A 143 -16.96 -1.75 -10.85
N GLY A 144 -17.13 -0.45 -11.13
CA GLY A 144 -18.27 0.35 -10.66
C GLY A 144 -18.09 0.81 -9.20
N GLU A 145 -19.04 1.60 -8.69
CA GLU A 145 -19.01 2.06 -7.30
C GLU A 145 -19.04 0.86 -6.35
N LYS A 146 -17.97 0.68 -5.58
CA LYS A 146 -17.88 -0.33 -4.54
C LYS A 146 -17.67 0.32 -3.19
N PRO A 147 -18.33 -0.17 -2.13
CA PRO A 147 -18.09 0.32 -0.80
C PRO A 147 -16.63 0.05 -0.39
N PRO A 148 -16.03 0.93 0.42
CA PRO A 148 -14.67 0.73 0.92
C PRO A 148 -14.59 -0.57 1.72
N GLY A 149 -13.57 -1.39 1.45
CA GLY A 149 -13.35 -2.68 2.10
C GLY A 149 -12.86 -3.76 1.15
N ALA A 150 -13.14 -5.02 1.49
CA ALA A 150 -12.75 -6.17 0.67
C ALA A 150 -13.45 -6.15 -0.70
N VAL A 151 -12.69 -6.40 -1.76
CA VAL A 151 -13.18 -6.41 -3.13
C VAL A 151 -13.10 -7.83 -3.68
N GLN A 152 -14.26 -8.44 -3.90
CA GLN A 152 -14.37 -9.75 -4.54
C GLN A 152 -15.13 -9.63 -5.86
N VAL A 153 -14.57 -10.22 -6.92
CA VAL A 153 -15.16 -10.28 -8.26
C VAL A 153 -14.81 -11.60 -8.89
N ASP A 154 -15.80 -12.26 -9.47
CA ASP A 154 -15.60 -13.40 -10.34
C ASP A 154 -16.44 -13.20 -11.60
N VAL A 155 -15.80 -13.33 -12.76
CA VAL A 155 -16.41 -13.19 -14.08
C VAL A 155 -15.87 -14.29 -14.96
N LEU A 156 -16.78 -15.03 -15.60
CA LEU A 156 -16.48 -16.05 -16.58
C LEU A 156 -16.78 -15.55 -18.01
N PRO A 157 -16.18 -16.18 -19.04
CA PRO A 157 -16.35 -15.73 -20.43
C PRO A 157 -17.80 -15.73 -20.92
N GLU A 158 -18.62 -16.67 -20.44
CA GLU A 158 -20.05 -16.80 -20.76
C GLU A 158 -20.96 -15.83 -19.98
N ASP A 159 -20.45 -15.11 -18.98
CA ASP A 159 -21.25 -14.19 -18.19
C ASP A 159 -21.69 -13.01 -19.06
N THR A 160 -23.01 -12.90 -19.25
CA THR A 160 -23.64 -11.78 -19.96
C THR A 160 -24.40 -10.91 -18.97
N GLY A 161 -24.01 -9.63 -18.82
CA GLY A 161 -24.66 -8.71 -17.89
C GLY A 161 -23.82 -7.48 -17.56
N ALA A 162 -24.04 -6.90 -16.37
CA ALA A 162 -23.25 -5.81 -15.82
C ALA A 162 -21.89 -6.32 -15.32
N VAL A 163 -21.04 -6.76 -16.24
CA VAL A 163 -19.66 -7.17 -15.97
C VAL A 163 -18.72 -5.96 -16.05
N PRO A 164 -17.58 -5.98 -15.33
CA PRO A 164 -16.58 -4.93 -15.40
C PRO A 164 -16.10 -4.61 -16.82
N GLU A 165 -15.74 -3.35 -17.06
CA GLU A 165 -15.11 -2.98 -18.33
C GLU A 165 -13.59 -2.99 -18.16
N ILE A 166 -12.88 -3.74 -18.99
CA ILE A 166 -11.41 -3.79 -18.98
C ILE A 166 -10.88 -2.92 -20.11
N GLU A 167 -9.92 -2.07 -19.80
CA GLU A 167 -9.16 -1.30 -20.77
C GLU A 167 -7.69 -1.66 -20.64
N ILE A 168 -7.08 -2.06 -21.74
CA ILE A 168 -5.65 -2.32 -21.84
C ILE A 168 -5.02 -1.23 -22.70
N ASN A 169 -3.93 -0.66 -22.20
CA ASN A 169 -3.21 0.41 -22.85
C ASN A 169 -1.73 0.01 -22.94
N TRP A 170 -1.12 0.20 -24.11
CA TRP A 170 0.29 -0.07 -24.30
C TRP A 170 0.92 0.89 -25.31
N MET A 171 2.22 1.12 -25.15
CA MET A 171 3.04 1.85 -26.10
C MET A 171 4.09 0.91 -26.68
N ARG A 172 4.25 0.90 -28.00
CA ARG A 172 5.35 0.18 -28.66
C ARG A 172 6.56 1.11 -28.79
N PRO A 173 7.80 0.61 -28.70
CA PRO A 173 8.99 1.46 -28.84
C PRO A 173 9.04 2.27 -30.15
N GLU A 174 8.44 1.75 -31.23
CA GLU A 174 8.40 2.39 -32.54
C GLU A 174 7.22 3.37 -32.72
N GLN A 175 6.28 3.39 -31.77
CA GLN A 175 5.06 4.19 -31.84
C GLN A 175 5.20 5.47 -31.03
N GLN A 176 4.68 6.57 -31.60
CA GLN A 176 4.67 7.89 -30.94
C GLN A 176 3.46 8.10 -30.02
N LEU A 177 2.43 7.26 -30.14
CA LEU A 177 1.20 7.34 -29.37
C LEU A 177 0.86 5.98 -28.77
N PRO A 178 0.31 5.94 -27.55
CA PRO A 178 -0.19 4.72 -26.96
C PRO A 178 -1.43 4.17 -27.70
N GLU A 179 -1.56 2.85 -27.74
CA GLU A 179 -2.76 2.17 -28.20
C GLU A 179 -3.60 1.70 -27.01
N ALA A 180 -4.90 2.00 -27.04
CA ALA A 180 -5.85 1.50 -26.07
C ALA A 180 -6.85 0.53 -26.73
N ARG A 181 -7.22 -0.53 -26.02
CA ARG A 181 -8.32 -1.43 -26.38
C ARG A 181 -9.20 -1.68 -25.18
N ARG A 182 -10.50 -1.71 -25.44
CA ARG A 182 -11.54 -1.93 -24.44
C ARG A 182 -12.19 -3.28 -24.67
N VAL A 183 -12.28 -4.07 -23.61
CA VAL A 183 -12.86 -5.42 -23.59
C VAL A 183 -14.05 -5.39 -22.66
N ARG A 184 -15.22 -5.73 -23.21
CA ARG A 184 -16.52 -5.66 -22.52
C ARG A 184 -17.07 -7.03 -22.12
N SER A 185 -16.56 -8.11 -22.71
CA SER A 185 -17.04 -9.48 -22.47
C SER A 185 -16.04 -10.52 -22.99
N GLY A 186 -16.29 -11.80 -22.69
CA GLY A 186 -15.50 -12.93 -23.20
C GLY A 186 -14.13 -13.11 -22.53
N TYR A 187 -13.95 -12.54 -21.34
CA TYR A 187 -12.74 -12.63 -20.54
C TYR A 187 -13.03 -13.34 -19.22
N THR A 188 -11.98 -13.82 -18.56
CA THR A 188 -12.05 -14.31 -17.18
C THR A 188 -11.43 -13.28 -16.25
N LEU A 189 -12.11 -12.90 -15.17
CA LEU A 189 -11.59 -12.02 -14.14
C LEU A 189 -11.90 -12.61 -12.77
N HIS A 190 -10.87 -12.85 -11.97
CA HIS A 190 -11.01 -13.18 -10.57
C HIS A 190 -10.20 -12.19 -9.73
N LEU A 191 -10.88 -11.58 -8.76
CA LEU A 191 -10.31 -10.67 -7.77
C LEU A 191 -10.76 -11.11 -6.40
N ASP A 192 -9.83 -11.33 -5.49
CA ASP A 192 -10.10 -11.47 -4.05
C ASP A 192 -9.11 -10.61 -3.27
N LEU A 193 -9.50 -9.36 -3.02
CA LEU A 193 -8.67 -8.37 -2.38
C LEU A 193 -9.19 -8.05 -0.97
N GLN A 194 -8.29 -8.07 0.01
CA GLN A 194 -8.58 -7.79 1.42
C GLN A 194 -7.93 -6.48 1.86
N PRO A 195 -8.56 -5.71 2.76
CA PRO A 195 -8.00 -4.48 3.28
C PRO A 195 -6.75 -4.76 4.13
N VAL A 196 -5.67 -4.07 3.82
CA VAL A 196 -4.41 -4.08 4.56
C VAL A 196 -4.11 -2.64 5.01
N PRO A 197 -4.06 -2.38 6.32
CA PRO A 197 -3.73 -1.04 6.83
C PRO A 197 -2.35 -0.56 6.32
N PRO A 198 -2.15 0.76 6.11
CA PRO A 198 -3.09 1.85 6.41
C PRO A 198 -4.10 2.15 5.28
N ASN A 199 -3.71 2.00 4.01
CA ASN A 199 -4.50 2.38 2.83
C ASN A 199 -4.30 1.42 1.65
N LYS A 200 -4.11 0.13 1.91
CA LYS A 200 -3.81 -0.87 0.87
C LYS A 200 -4.94 -1.91 0.75
N LEU A 201 -5.04 -2.49 -0.43
CA LEU A 201 -5.75 -3.73 -0.71
C LEU A 201 -4.75 -4.75 -1.21
N ALA A 202 -4.74 -5.95 -0.65
CA ALA A 202 -3.85 -7.03 -1.06
C ALA A 202 -4.63 -8.30 -1.30
N GLY A 203 -4.24 -9.07 -2.32
CA GLY A 203 -4.94 -10.31 -2.63
C GLY A 203 -4.65 -10.89 -3.99
N ASP A 204 -5.46 -11.89 -4.33
CA ASP A 204 -5.28 -12.66 -5.56
C ASP A 204 -5.96 -11.98 -6.74
N PHE A 205 -5.25 -12.00 -7.86
CA PHE A 205 -5.66 -11.39 -9.12
C PHE A 205 -5.43 -12.38 -10.26
N HIS A 206 -6.44 -12.56 -11.09
CA HIS A 206 -6.35 -13.33 -12.31
C HIS A 206 -7.18 -12.66 -13.41
N LEU A 207 -6.55 -12.38 -14.53
CA LEU A 207 -7.19 -11.79 -15.71
C LEU A 207 -6.71 -12.51 -16.96
N VAL A 208 -7.64 -13.05 -17.74
CA VAL A 208 -7.35 -13.67 -19.04
C VAL A 208 -8.29 -13.07 -20.07
N LEU A 209 -7.72 -12.44 -21.10
CA LEU A 209 -8.48 -11.86 -22.21
C LEU A 209 -8.61 -12.86 -23.37
N PRO A 210 -9.54 -12.63 -24.32
CA PRO A 210 -9.61 -13.39 -25.56
C PRO A 210 -8.25 -13.52 -26.27
N ALA A 211 -8.03 -14.66 -26.93
CA ALA A 211 -6.71 -15.07 -27.45
C ALA A 211 -6.04 -14.02 -28.36
N HIS A 212 -6.81 -13.25 -29.13
CA HIS A 212 -6.28 -12.22 -30.03
C HIS A 212 -5.65 -11.01 -29.32
N TYR A 213 -5.88 -10.83 -28.03
CA TYR A 213 -5.21 -9.80 -27.23
C TYR A 213 -3.86 -10.25 -26.67
N HIS A 214 -3.58 -11.56 -26.64
CA HIS A 214 -2.36 -12.11 -26.05
C HIS A 214 -2.09 -11.60 -24.62
N THR A 215 -3.14 -11.49 -23.80
CA THR A 215 -3.07 -10.96 -22.43
C THR A 215 -3.54 -12.01 -21.43
N SER A 216 -2.66 -12.35 -20.48
CA SER A 216 -2.92 -13.25 -19.37
C SER A 216 -2.08 -12.81 -18.19
N LEU A 217 -2.72 -12.45 -17.09
CA LEU A 217 -2.10 -11.89 -15.90
C LEU A 217 -2.58 -12.66 -14.68
N SER A 218 -1.67 -13.10 -13.81
CA SER A 218 -2.03 -13.91 -12.63
C SER A 218 -1.03 -13.72 -11.51
N GLY A 219 -1.52 -13.69 -10.28
CA GLY A 219 -0.68 -13.67 -9.10
C GLY A 219 -1.28 -12.84 -7.98
N HIS A 220 -0.39 -12.32 -7.13
CA HIS A 220 -0.78 -11.51 -5.98
C HIS A 220 -0.49 -10.04 -6.27
N ILE A 221 -1.43 -9.17 -5.97
CA ILE A 221 -1.30 -7.72 -6.15
C ILE A 221 -1.51 -6.99 -4.83
N GLU A 222 -0.84 -5.85 -4.70
CA GLU A 222 -1.15 -4.84 -3.70
C GLU A 222 -1.55 -3.55 -4.42
N LEU A 223 -2.57 -2.87 -3.93
CA LEU A 223 -3.10 -1.64 -4.51
C LEU A 223 -3.24 -0.58 -3.43
N PHE A 224 -2.96 0.67 -3.75
CA PHE A 224 -3.35 1.78 -2.87
C PHE A 224 -4.84 2.13 -3.06
N THR A 225 -5.55 2.40 -1.97
CA THR A 225 -6.95 2.85 -2.03
C THR A 225 -7.09 4.36 -2.25
N ASP A 226 -6.02 5.10 -2.00
CA ASP A 226 -5.90 6.54 -2.18
C ASP A 226 -4.46 6.91 -2.60
N ASN A 227 -4.22 8.19 -2.88
CA ASN A 227 -2.89 8.70 -3.22
C ASN A 227 -2.09 9.14 -1.98
N LEU A 228 -2.53 8.81 -0.76
CA LEU A 228 -1.72 9.04 0.43
C LEU A 228 -0.53 8.10 0.43
N ARG A 229 0.61 8.64 0.86
CA ARG A 229 1.83 7.87 1.12
C ARG A 229 2.13 7.95 2.60
N TYR A 230 2.79 6.92 3.10
CA TYR A 230 3.11 6.81 4.52
C TYR A 230 4.62 6.61 4.68
N ARG A 231 5.20 7.28 5.68
CA ARG A 231 6.58 7.12 6.11
C ARG A 231 6.59 6.90 7.61
N SER A 232 7.21 5.82 8.09
CA SER A 232 7.22 5.47 9.51
C SER A 232 5.81 5.43 10.16
N GLY A 233 4.80 4.98 9.40
CA GLY A 233 3.41 4.89 9.84
C GLY A 233 2.63 6.22 9.92
N GLN A 234 3.24 7.35 9.56
CA GLN A 234 2.57 8.65 9.45
C GLN A 234 2.39 9.04 7.97
N VAL A 235 1.42 9.88 7.67
CA VAL A 235 1.21 10.39 6.29
C VAL A 235 2.44 11.21 5.87
N ASP A 236 2.99 10.90 4.70
CA ASP A 236 4.08 11.63 4.10
C ASP A 236 3.57 12.95 3.51
N LEU A 237 3.73 14.03 4.26
CA LEU A 237 3.31 15.38 3.86
C LEU A 237 4.14 15.95 2.71
N THR A 238 5.28 15.35 2.37
CA THR A 238 6.12 15.80 1.25
C THR A 238 5.59 15.32 -0.11
N HIS A 239 4.69 14.31 -0.09
CA HIS A 239 4.11 13.75 -1.31
C HIS A 239 3.09 14.69 -1.95
N ASP A 240 3.32 15.05 -3.21
CA ASP A 240 2.43 15.87 -4.01
C ASP A 240 1.23 15.09 -4.50
N SER A 241 0.11 15.20 -3.79
CA SER A 241 -1.17 14.65 -4.21
C SER A 241 -2.33 15.51 -3.67
N ALA A 242 -3.47 15.47 -4.36
CA ALA A 242 -4.69 16.09 -3.86
C ALA A 242 -5.12 15.48 -2.51
N ASP A 243 -4.92 14.17 -2.32
CA ASP A 243 -5.27 13.49 -1.07
C ASP A 243 -4.39 13.96 0.10
N THR A 244 -3.10 14.25 -0.13
CA THR A 244 -2.21 14.85 0.86
C THR A 244 -2.74 16.22 1.29
N LEU A 245 -3.16 17.06 0.34
CA LEU A 245 -3.75 18.37 0.64
C LEU A 245 -5.08 18.25 1.38
N ALA A 246 -5.93 17.29 1.00
CA ALA A 246 -7.18 17.00 1.70
C ALA A 246 -6.92 16.55 3.15
N TYR A 247 -5.90 15.74 3.37
CA TYR A 247 -5.47 15.31 4.70
C TYR A 247 -5.02 16.50 5.55
N VAL A 248 -4.14 17.36 5.03
CA VAL A 248 -3.66 18.58 5.72
C VAL A 248 -4.81 19.54 6.02
N ALA A 249 -5.70 19.78 5.04
CA ALA A 249 -6.88 20.62 5.23
C ALA A 249 -7.83 20.05 6.29
N LYS A 250 -8.07 18.74 6.27
CA LYS A 250 -8.91 18.07 7.27
C LYS A 250 -8.33 18.20 8.66
N ASP A 251 -7.06 17.88 8.84
CA ASP A 251 -6.38 18.00 10.14
C ASP A 251 -6.43 19.44 10.67
N HIS A 252 -6.13 20.43 9.81
CA HIS A 252 -6.23 21.84 10.15
C HIS A 252 -7.64 22.25 10.61
N LEU A 253 -8.68 21.88 9.84
CA LEU A 253 -10.07 22.21 10.18
C LEU A 253 -10.51 21.49 11.46
N GLN A 254 -10.10 20.24 11.67
CA GLN A 254 -10.39 19.50 12.90
C GLN A 254 -9.78 20.20 14.13
N ARG A 255 -8.52 20.68 14.02
CA ARG A 255 -7.87 21.45 15.09
C ARG A 255 -8.51 22.82 15.30
N ARG A 256 -8.82 23.53 14.22
CA ARG A 256 -9.46 24.86 14.23
C ARG A 256 -10.84 24.85 14.90
N PHE A 257 -11.63 23.82 14.66
CA PHE A 257 -12.98 23.69 15.21
C PHE A 257 -13.06 22.78 16.44
N GLU A 258 -11.91 22.28 16.91
CA GLU A 258 -11.81 21.36 18.05
C GLU A 258 -12.72 20.12 17.94
N THR A 259 -13.02 19.68 16.72
CA THR A 259 -13.97 18.59 16.43
C THR A 259 -13.38 17.59 15.45
N ARG A 260 -13.67 16.30 15.63
CA ARG A 260 -13.27 15.26 14.68
C ARG A 260 -14.28 15.05 13.55
N ALA A 261 -15.50 15.59 13.72
CA ALA A 261 -16.59 15.48 12.76
C ALA A 261 -16.40 16.47 11.60
N VAL A 262 -15.31 16.28 10.85
CA VAL A 262 -14.98 17.04 9.64
C VAL A 262 -14.83 16.08 8.47
N THR A 263 -15.60 16.31 7.42
CA THR A 263 -15.49 15.61 6.14
C THR A 263 -15.15 16.59 5.05
N ILE A 264 -14.15 16.23 4.23
CA ILE A 264 -13.71 17.03 3.09
C ILE A 264 -14.42 16.50 1.85
N GLY A 265 -15.04 17.39 1.06
CA GLY A 265 -15.60 17.07 -0.24
C GLY A 265 -14.52 16.89 -1.31
N ALA A 266 -14.94 16.68 -2.55
CA ALA A 266 -14.00 16.59 -3.67
C ALA A 266 -13.21 17.90 -3.83
N LEU A 267 -11.89 17.79 -3.86
CA LEU A 267 -11.01 18.93 -4.11
C LEU A 267 -10.98 19.29 -5.61
N PRO A 268 -10.74 20.56 -5.96
CA PRO A 268 -10.48 20.94 -7.34
C PRO A 268 -9.20 20.28 -7.87
N ALA A 269 -9.07 20.17 -9.20
CA ALA A 269 -7.85 19.67 -9.81
C ALA A 269 -6.67 20.61 -9.49
N VAL A 270 -5.64 20.05 -8.84
CA VAL A 270 -4.41 20.77 -8.48
C VAL A 270 -3.28 20.32 -9.40
N THR A 271 -2.51 21.27 -9.90
CA THR A 271 -1.30 21.00 -10.69
C THR A 271 -0.08 21.00 -9.76
N PHE A 272 0.72 19.95 -9.87
CA PHE A 272 1.97 19.79 -9.12
C PHE A 272 3.19 19.79 -10.07
N PRO A 273 4.39 20.16 -9.60
CA PRO A 273 4.70 20.66 -8.26
C PRO A 273 4.24 22.11 -8.07
N ALA A 274 3.86 22.47 -6.85
CA ALA A 274 3.47 23.83 -6.50
C ALA A 274 4.11 24.22 -5.16
N PRO A 275 4.82 25.36 -5.04
CA PRO A 275 5.42 25.77 -3.77
C PRO A 275 4.40 26.37 -2.80
N SER A 276 3.35 27.02 -3.31
CA SER A 276 2.25 27.57 -2.53
C SER A 276 0.99 27.72 -3.37
N MET A 277 -0.18 27.70 -2.73
CA MET A 277 -1.48 27.92 -3.39
C MET A 277 -2.57 28.33 -2.40
N ILE A 278 -3.67 28.87 -2.91
CA ILE A 278 -4.92 28.98 -2.17
C ILE A 278 -5.79 27.79 -2.57
N LEU A 279 -6.12 26.94 -1.61
CA LEU A 279 -6.95 25.76 -1.79
C LEU A 279 -8.37 26.04 -1.30
N SER A 280 -9.33 26.03 -2.21
CA SER A 280 -10.75 26.13 -1.90
C SER A 280 -11.30 24.75 -1.53
N VAL A 281 -11.65 24.56 -0.26
CA VAL A 281 -12.08 23.28 0.32
C VAL A 281 -13.54 23.36 0.74
N GLN A 282 -14.41 22.56 0.10
CA GLN A 282 -15.75 22.32 0.61
C GLN A 282 -15.65 21.27 1.73
N ALA A 283 -16.02 21.64 2.95
CA ALA A 283 -15.99 20.74 4.09
C ALA A 283 -17.30 20.81 4.87
N GLU A 284 -17.70 19.69 5.46
CA GLU A 284 -18.81 19.61 6.38
C GLU A 284 -18.26 19.48 7.80
N VAL A 285 -18.54 20.46 8.64
CA VAL A 285 -18.08 20.53 10.04
C VAL A 285 -19.31 20.37 10.92
N GLU A 286 -19.36 19.30 11.71
CA GLU A 286 -20.52 18.95 12.57
C GLU A 286 -21.86 18.93 11.82
N GLY A 287 -21.85 18.45 10.56
CA GLY A 287 -23.05 18.38 9.74
C GLY A 287 -23.37 19.66 8.95
N SER A 288 -22.57 20.72 9.11
CA SER A 288 -22.79 22.01 8.43
C SER A 288 -21.80 22.18 7.26
N PRO A 289 -22.27 22.20 6.01
CA PRO A 289 -21.41 22.43 4.85
C PRO A 289 -20.92 23.87 4.83
N SER A 290 -19.62 24.07 4.61
CA SER A 290 -18.95 25.36 4.52
C SER A 290 -17.80 25.30 3.52
N LEU A 291 -17.51 26.45 2.88
CA LEU A 291 -16.37 26.60 1.98
C LEU A 291 -15.24 27.32 2.72
N PHE A 292 -14.04 26.76 2.68
CA PHE A 292 -12.85 27.31 3.31
C PHE A 292 -11.79 27.59 2.24
N GLU A 293 -11.23 28.81 2.25
CA GLU A 293 -10.03 29.14 1.47
C GLU A 293 -8.82 28.99 2.37
N LEU A 294 -7.97 28.01 2.08
CA LEU A 294 -6.79 27.71 2.88
C LEU A 294 -5.52 28.03 2.09
N ASN A 295 -4.63 28.83 2.68
CA ASN A 295 -3.33 29.10 2.09
C ASN A 295 -2.40 27.90 2.37
N MET A 296 -2.10 27.10 1.36
CA MET A 296 -1.18 25.98 1.44
C MET A 296 0.24 26.43 1.05
N HIS A 297 1.24 25.95 1.78
CA HIS A 297 2.65 26.12 1.45
C HIS A 297 3.37 24.78 1.59
N LYS A 298 4.35 24.53 0.73
CA LYS A 298 5.22 23.35 0.83
C LYS A 298 6.57 23.76 1.40
N GLY A 299 6.77 23.50 2.68
CA GLY A 299 8.04 23.70 3.38
C GLY A 299 8.93 22.46 3.38
N ASP A 300 10.02 22.50 4.13
CA ASP A 300 10.99 21.39 4.24
C ASP A 300 10.37 20.11 4.84
N GLN A 301 9.32 20.24 5.66
CA GLN A 301 8.59 19.13 6.27
C GLN A 301 7.37 18.69 5.45
N GLY A 302 7.13 19.29 4.29
CA GLY A 302 6.00 18.99 3.40
C GLY A 302 4.92 20.08 3.40
N TRP A 303 3.72 19.68 2.98
CA TRP A 303 2.56 20.54 2.88
C TRP A 303 2.03 20.97 4.25
N GLU A 304 1.79 22.27 4.41
CA GLU A 304 1.24 22.88 5.63
C GLU A 304 0.27 24.02 5.28
N VAL A 305 -0.58 24.38 6.24
CA VAL A 305 -1.44 25.56 6.15
C VAL A 305 -0.69 26.76 6.73
N VAL A 306 -0.61 27.84 5.97
CA VAL A 306 -0.01 29.10 6.44
C VAL A 306 -0.82 29.64 7.62
N ASP A 307 -0.12 30.13 8.65
CA ASP A 307 -0.67 30.65 9.91
C ASP A 307 -1.44 29.62 10.77
N ASP A 308 -1.11 28.33 10.63
CA ASP A 308 -1.66 27.29 11.48
C ASP A 308 -1.13 27.37 12.92
N THR A 309 -1.92 27.96 13.81
CA THR A 309 -1.60 28.16 15.23
C THR A 309 -2.43 27.27 16.15
N TYR A 310 -3.22 26.35 15.59
CA TYR A 310 -4.16 25.55 16.37
C TYR A 310 -3.47 24.33 17.00
N PRO A 311 -3.61 24.11 18.31
CA PRO A 311 -2.96 22.98 18.98
C PRO A 311 -3.51 21.64 18.48
N PRO A 312 -2.72 20.55 18.54
CA PRO A 312 -3.19 19.22 18.20
C PRO A 312 -4.37 18.82 19.09
N LEU A 313 -5.40 18.27 18.44
CA LEU A 313 -6.55 17.69 19.13
C LEU A 313 -6.06 16.67 20.15
N LYS A 314 -6.55 16.77 21.39
CA LYS A 314 -6.23 15.78 22.43
C LYS A 314 -6.61 14.40 21.92
N ALA A 315 -5.67 13.46 22.00
CA ALA A 315 -5.98 12.07 21.73
C ALA A 315 -7.12 11.65 22.66
N THR A 316 -8.30 11.39 22.11
CA THR A 316 -9.26 10.52 22.78
C THR A 316 -8.51 9.22 22.98
N VAL A 317 -8.14 8.94 24.23
CA VAL A 317 -7.86 7.56 24.64
C VAL A 317 -9.11 6.81 24.20
N GLU A 318 -9.00 6.03 23.12
CA GLU A 318 -9.89 4.91 22.92
C GLU A 318 -9.79 4.13 24.21
N THR A 319 -10.77 4.40 25.08
CA THR A 319 -11.00 3.55 26.21
C THR A 319 -11.41 2.27 25.52
N GLN A 320 -10.46 1.32 25.42
CA GLN A 320 -10.79 -0.10 25.28
C GLN A 320 -12.06 -0.29 26.11
N PRO A 321 -13.16 -0.81 25.55
CA PRO A 321 -14.38 -0.96 26.30
C PRO A 321 -14.04 -1.78 27.54
N LYS A 322 -13.90 -1.05 28.65
CA LYS A 322 -13.78 -1.62 29.98
C LYS A 322 -15.06 -2.39 30.11
N VAL A 323 -14.94 -3.71 30.21
CA VAL A 323 -16.04 -4.61 30.51
C VAL A 323 -16.63 -4.11 31.82
N ALA A 324 -17.62 -3.25 31.71
CA ALA A 324 -18.44 -2.83 32.82
C ALA A 324 -19.33 -4.02 33.09
N THR A 325 -18.98 -4.78 34.12
CA THR A 325 -19.89 -5.74 34.74
C THR A 325 -21.09 -4.95 35.24
N THR A 326 -22.10 -4.79 34.40
CA THR A 326 -23.36 -4.16 34.79
C THR A 326 -24.12 -5.16 35.64
N GLN A 327 -24.07 -4.98 36.96
CA GLN A 327 -25.07 -5.54 37.87
C GLN A 327 -26.44 -5.03 37.42
N ALA A 328 -27.35 -5.98 37.20
CA ALA A 328 -28.72 -5.71 36.79
C ALA A 328 -29.52 -5.14 37.95
N THR A 329 -30.10 -3.97 37.74
CA THR A 329 -31.29 -3.50 38.46
C THR A 329 -32.38 -3.28 37.41
N PRO A 330 -33.56 -3.91 37.53
CA PRO A 330 -34.56 -3.95 36.47
C PRO A 330 -35.49 -2.74 36.53
N LEU A 331 -36.00 -2.31 35.36
CA LEU A 331 -37.26 -1.59 35.08
C LEU A 331 -37.25 -1.12 33.61
N PRO A 332 -38.39 -0.81 32.97
CA PRO A 332 -39.57 -1.62 32.71
C PRO A 332 -39.75 -1.88 31.19
N ASP A 333 -40.71 -2.73 30.83
CA ASP A 333 -41.12 -3.03 29.46
C ASP A 333 -41.34 -1.75 28.62
N SER A 334 -40.57 -1.62 27.53
CA SER A 334 -40.93 -0.74 26.42
C SER A 334 -40.78 -1.47 25.10
N ALA A 335 -41.92 -1.55 24.44
CA ALA A 335 -42.28 -2.28 23.23
C ALA A 335 -41.27 -2.23 22.06
N ALA A 336 -41.10 -3.42 21.46
CA ALA A 336 -41.14 -3.65 20.01
C ALA A 336 -40.11 -2.92 19.12
N SER A 337 -38.83 -3.23 19.31
CA SER A 337 -37.87 -3.20 18.19
C SER A 337 -38.12 -4.42 17.30
N ALA A 338 -38.48 -4.18 16.04
CA ALA A 338 -38.75 -5.20 15.02
C ALA A 338 -37.68 -6.31 15.06
N ARG A 339 -38.10 -7.54 15.42
CA ARG A 339 -37.25 -8.74 15.33
C ARG A 339 -36.93 -8.96 13.86
N ILE A 340 -35.70 -8.66 13.46
CA ILE A 340 -35.16 -9.08 12.16
C ILE A 340 -35.22 -10.61 12.12
N ASP A 341 -36.01 -11.16 11.20
CA ASP A 341 -36.13 -12.59 10.96
C ASP A 341 -34.77 -13.18 10.59
N ARG A 342 -34.22 -14.04 11.44
CA ARG A 342 -32.89 -14.64 11.31
C ARG A 342 -32.79 -15.54 10.09
N ARG A 343 -33.92 -15.99 9.54
CA ARG A 343 -33.99 -16.84 8.35
C ARG A 343 -33.51 -16.14 7.08
N GLN A 344 -33.76 -14.83 6.94
CA GLN A 344 -33.37 -14.05 5.74
C GLN A 344 -31.85 -13.97 5.55
N ARG A 345 -31.09 -14.31 6.59
CA ARG A 345 -29.65 -14.15 6.69
C ARG A 345 -28.96 -15.47 7.06
N PHE A 346 -29.61 -16.61 6.89
CA PHE A 346 -29.02 -17.90 7.22
C PHE A 346 -28.34 -18.54 6.00
N SER A 347 -27.10 -19.00 6.18
CA SER A 347 -26.37 -19.79 5.18
C SER A 347 -25.35 -20.71 5.86
N LEU A 348 -24.99 -21.80 5.19
CA LEU A 348 -23.97 -22.76 5.67
C LEU A 348 -22.65 -22.04 6.00
N ALA A 349 -22.17 -21.16 5.11
CA ALA A 349 -20.93 -20.41 5.30
C ALA A 349 -20.97 -19.44 6.50
N ARG A 350 -22.16 -18.99 6.93
CA ARG A 350 -22.31 -18.13 8.12
C ARG A 350 -22.39 -18.95 9.40
N LEU A 351 -23.07 -20.10 9.35
CA LEU A 351 -23.09 -21.05 10.46
C LEU A 351 -21.69 -21.59 10.76
N LEU A 352 -20.89 -21.92 9.73
CA LEU A 352 -19.50 -22.36 9.92
C LEU A 352 -18.59 -21.28 10.53
N ARG A 353 -18.84 -20.00 10.20
CA ARG A 353 -18.06 -18.86 10.73
C ARG A 353 -18.44 -18.47 12.17
N ASN A 354 -19.70 -18.68 12.57
CA ASN A 354 -20.18 -18.30 13.90
C ASN A 354 -21.12 -19.38 14.47
N PRO A 355 -20.63 -20.61 14.74
CA PRO A 355 -21.49 -21.74 15.13
C PRO A 355 -22.24 -21.47 16.44
N GLU A 356 -21.62 -20.78 17.38
CA GLU A 356 -22.20 -20.44 18.69
C GLU A 356 -23.51 -19.64 18.57
N ARG A 357 -23.66 -18.83 17.52
CA ARG A 357 -24.89 -18.02 17.30
C ARG A 357 -26.09 -18.84 16.86
N TYR A 358 -25.85 -20.07 16.40
CA TYR A 358 -26.88 -20.96 15.86
C TYR A 358 -27.08 -22.22 16.69
N GLU A 359 -26.37 -22.35 17.81
CA GLU A 359 -26.57 -23.46 18.74
C GLU A 359 -28.02 -23.53 19.23
N HIS A 360 -28.52 -24.75 19.37
CA HIS A 360 -29.88 -25.08 19.81
C HIS A 360 -31.01 -24.67 18.85
N LEU A 361 -30.71 -23.98 17.74
CA LEU A 361 -31.71 -23.63 16.73
C LEU A 361 -32.08 -24.84 15.88
N GLN A 362 -33.34 -24.94 15.48
CA GLN A 362 -33.77 -25.95 14.52
C GLN A 362 -33.28 -25.65 13.11
N ILE A 363 -32.55 -26.61 12.55
CA ILE A 363 -32.06 -26.58 11.17
C ILE A 363 -32.46 -27.83 10.41
N ARG A 364 -32.59 -27.68 9.10
CA ARG A 364 -32.80 -28.77 8.15
C ARG A 364 -31.67 -28.77 7.12
N ALA A 365 -30.97 -29.89 7.03
CA ALA A 365 -29.88 -30.10 6.08
C ALA A 365 -30.30 -31.12 5.01
N HIS A 366 -30.08 -30.79 3.75
CA HIS A 366 -30.22 -31.69 2.61
C HIS A 366 -28.83 -32.10 2.12
N THR A 367 -28.59 -33.40 1.98
CA THR A 367 -27.30 -33.93 1.56
C THR A 367 -27.26 -34.27 0.07
N LYS A 368 -26.06 -34.33 -0.52
CA LYS A 368 -25.82 -34.74 -1.91
C LYS A 368 -26.38 -36.13 -2.23
N ARG A 369 -26.47 -37.00 -1.21
CA ARG A 369 -27.00 -38.37 -1.31
C ARG A 369 -28.53 -38.43 -1.20
N GLY A 370 -29.22 -37.28 -1.21
CA GLY A 370 -30.68 -37.19 -1.10
C GLY A 370 -31.22 -37.38 0.32
N GLY A 371 -30.35 -37.42 1.34
CA GLY A 371 -30.75 -37.52 2.74
C GLY A 371 -31.20 -36.17 3.31
N VAL A 372 -32.18 -36.19 4.21
CA VAL A 372 -32.63 -35.00 4.95
C VAL A 372 -32.43 -35.24 6.44
N ALA A 373 -31.66 -34.38 7.08
CA ALA A 373 -31.48 -34.37 8.54
C ALA A 373 -32.12 -33.10 9.11
N GLU A 374 -33.04 -33.29 10.06
CA GLU A 374 -33.72 -32.18 10.73
C GLU A 374 -33.59 -32.34 12.24
N GLY A 375 -33.18 -31.27 12.90
CA GLY A 375 -33.01 -31.27 14.36
C GLY A 375 -32.38 -29.99 14.85
N ARG A 376 -32.01 -29.97 16.13
CA ARG A 376 -31.32 -28.83 16.74
C ARG A 376 -29.84 -28.89 16.48
N PHE A 377 -29.27 -27.79 16.02
CA PHE A 377 -27.82 -27.68 15.85
C PHE A 377 -27.13 -27.75 17.21
N LYS A 378 -26.16 -28.66 17.37
CA LYS A 378 -25.39 -28.84 18.59
C LYS A 378 -24.02 -28.14 18.53
N GLY A 379 -23.53 -27.82 17.34
CA GLY A 379 -22.19 -27.31 17.12
C GLY A 379 -21.44 -28.06 16.02
N LEU A 380 -20.16 -27.74 15.87
CA LEU A 380 -19.23 -28.47 15.00
C LEU A 380 -18.46 -29.51 15.82
N ASP A 381 -18.19 -30.68 15.24
CA ASP A 381 -17.30 -31.67 15.86
C ASP A 381 -15.81 -31.33 15.65
N ARG A 382 -14.91 -32.19 16.14
CA ARG A 382 -13.45 -31.97 16.05
C ARG A 382 -12.93 -31.95 14.61
N ASP A 383 -13.69 -32.54 13.68
CA ASP A 383 -13.35 -32.63 12.27
C ASP A 383 -14.08 -31.55 11.44
N GLY A 384 -14.82 -30.66 12.09
CA GLY A 384 -15.57 -29.56 11.45
C GLY A 384 -16.94 -29.98 10.89
N ASN A 385 -17.44 -31.17 11.21
CA ASN A 385 -18.76 -31.63 10.75
C ASN A 385 -19.89 -31.04 11.59
N LEU A 386 -21.02 -30.78 10.95
CA LEU A 386 -22.23 -30.28 11.61
C LEU A 386 -22.88 -31.40 12.43
N SER A 387 -23.02 -31.18 13.72
CA SER A 387 -23.77 -32.07 14.62
C SER A 387 -25.22 -31.60 14.77
N ILE A 388 -26.17 -32.38 14.26
CA ILE A 388 -27.62 -32.11 14.34
C ILE A 388 -28.27 -33.14 15.27
N ARG A 389 -28.87 -32.68 16.36
CA ARG A 389 -29.57 -33.51 17.34
C ARG A 389 -31.06 -33.60 17.00
N GLN A 390 -31.53 -34.77 16.64
CA GLN A 390 -32.94 -35.06 16.41
C GLN A 390 -33.51 -35.88 17.58
N ARG A 391 -34.65 -35.46 18.12
CA ARG A 391 -35.44 -36.31 19.03
C ARG A 391 -36.30 -37.24 18.18
N LEU A 392 -36.12 -38.54 18.35
CA LEU A 392 -36.96 -39.54 17.69
C LEU A 392 -38.35 -39.58 18.37
N LYS A 393 -39.37 -40.10 17.68
CA LYS A 393 -40.76 -40.22 18.20
C LYS A 393 -40.91 -41.28 19.31
N GLY A 394 -39.88 -41.51 20.13
CA GLY A 394 -39.81 -42.45 21.25
C GLY A 394 -38.69 -42.06 22.24
N PRO A 395 -38.36 -42.88 23.26
CA PRO A 395 -37.28 -42.59 24.19
C PRO A 395 -35.91 -42.80 23.50
N GLY A 396 -35.40 -41.77 22.83
CA GLY A 396 -34.08 -41.77 22.20
C GLY A 396 -33.74 -40.46 21.46
N GLU A 397 -32.49 -40.04 21.56
CA GLU A 397 -31.93 -38.91 20.80
C GLU A 397 -30.95 -39.46 19.75
N ALA A 398 -31.09 -39.05 18.48
CA ALA A 398 -30.15 -39.35 17.41
C ALA A 398 -29.31 -38.10 17.12
N VAL A 399 -28.01 -38.29 16.89
CA VAL A 399 -27.10 -37.21 16.48
C VAL A 399 -26.60 -37.54 15.07
N PHE A 400 -26.88 -36.66 14.13
CA PHE A 400 -26.36 -36.73 12.77
C PHE A 400 -25.11 -35.87 12.67
N ASN A 401 -24.00 -36.47 12.25
CA ASN A 401 -22.78 -35.74 11.90
C ASN A 401 -22.72 -35.65 10.37
N LEU A 402 -22.77 -34.43 9.85
CA LEU A 402 -22.77 -34.16 8.41
C LEU A 402 -21.54 -33.33 8.03
N SER A 403 -20.78 -33.83 7.06
CA SER A 403 -19.69 -33.04 6.48
C SER A 403 -20.25 -31.82 5.76
N PRO A 404 -19.64 -30.63 5.92
CA PRO A 404 -20.07 -29.42 5.20
C PRO A 404 -20.11 -29.63 3.68
N ASP A 405 -19.17 -30.40 3.14
CA ASP A 405 -19.06 -30.67 1.69
C ASP A 405 -20.19 -31.54 1.17
N ASP A 406 -20.85 -32.31 2.04
CA ASP A 406 -21.97 -33.17 1.69
C ASP A 406 -23.32 -32.44 1.75
N ILE A 407 -23.37 -31.20 2.25
CA ILE A 407 -24.60 -30.40 2.40
C ILE A 407 -24.85 -29.55 1.15
N VAL A 408 -25.97 -29.80 0.47
CA VAL A 408 -26.39 -29.03 -0.72
C VAL A 408 -27.25 -27.83 -0.32
N ARG A 409 -28.05 -27.97 0.73
CA ARG A 409 -28.96 -26.92 1.21
C ARG A 409 -29.13 -27.00 2.72
N LEU A 410 -29.05 -25.86 3.39
CA LEU A 410 -29.23 -25.74 4.83
C LEU A 410 -30.26 -24.66 5.11
N GLU A 411 -31.30 -24.99 5.88
CA GLU A 411 -32.40 -24.09 6.22
C GLU A 411 -32.51 -23.92 7.73
N LEU A 412 -32.85 -22.71 8.17
CA LEU A 412 -33.18 -22.40 9.56
C LEU A 412 -34.70 -22.42 9.72
N LEU A 413 -35.20 -23.26 10.62
CA LEU A 413 -36.65 -23.45 10.82
C LEU A 413 -37.22 -22.55 11.93
N GLU A 414 -36.38 -21.82 12.66
CA GLU A 414 -36.77 -20.86 13.70
C GLU A 414 -36.55 -19.41 13.22
N PRO A 415 -37.43 -18.45 13.55
CA PRO A 415 -37.34 -17.04 13.15
C PRO A 415 -36.30 -16.22 13.92
#